data_AF-Q5YN04-F1
#
_entry.id   AF-Q5YN04-F1
#
_cell.length_a   1.000
_cell.length_b   1.000
_cell.length_c   1.000
_cell.angle_alpha   90.00
_cell.angle_beta   90.00
_cell.angle_gamma   90.00
#
_symmetry.space_group_name_H-M   'P 1'
#
loop_
_entity.id
_entity.type
_entity.pdbx_description
1 polymer ?
#
loop_
_entity_poly.entity_id
_entity_poly.type
_entity_poly.pdbx_seq_one_letter_code
_entity_poly.pdbx_strand_id
1 'polypeptide(L)'
;MATDDQPLNVVPDAVTAVGRRAYDIAQQLKSGSIALDREVQALFDTWKGSAADAYREGWDDMQDGAMKAWDALTDLASKLGVSASTLRDQDTSNAAPISSLQLD
;
A
#
# COMPACT_ATOMS: atom_id res chain seq x y z
N MET A 1 -31.81 -18.39 -8.64
CA MET A 1 -30.75 -17.45 -8.26
C MET A 1 -29.45 -18.08 -8.73
N ALA A 2 -29.00 -17.73 -9.93
CA ALA A 2 -27.75 -18.25 -10.47
C ALA A 2 -26.61 -17.52 -9.75
N THR A 3 -25.82 -18.26 -8.98
CA THR A 3 -24.54 -17.76 -8.48
C THR A 3 -23.65 -17.56 -9.69
N ASP A 4 -23.23 -16.33 -9.92
CA ASP A 4 -22.25 -15.96 -10.93
C ASP A 4 -20.88 -16.49 -10.46
N ASP A 5 -20.71 -17.81 -10.54
CA ASP A 5 -19.49 -18.53 -10.18
C ASP A 5 -18.50 -18.44 -11.37
N GLN A 6 -18.24 -17.21 -11.80
CA GLN A 6 -17.16 -16.95 -12.74
C GLN A 6 -15.85 -17.25 -11.99
N PRO A 7 -15.02 -18.19 -12.47
CA PRO A 7 -13.77 -18.50 -11.81
C PRO A 7 -12.96 -17.21 -11.69
N LEU A 8 -12.67 -16.81 -10.45
CA LEU A 8 -11.86 -15.65 -10.15
C LEU A 8 -10.47 -15.86 -10.76
N ASN A 9 -10.25 -15.28 -11.94
CA ASN A 9 -8.97 -15.36 -12.63
C ASN A 9 -7.98 -14.38 -11.98
N VAL A 10 -7.39 -14.80 -10.86
CA VAL A 10 -6.32 -14.05 -10.20
C VAL A 10 -5.04 -14.27 -10.99
N VAL A 11 -4.51 -13.20 -11.60
CA VAL A 11 -3.17 -13.22 -12.20
C VAL A 11 -2.18 -12.82 -11.12
N PRO A 12 -1.34 -13.74 -10.58
CA PRO A 12 -0.45 -13.45 -9.45
C PRO A 12 0.50 -12.26 -9.72
N ASP A 13 0.90 -12.08 -10.98
CA ASP A 13 1.74 -10.98 -11.42
C ASP A 13 1.03 -9.63 -11.33
N ALA A 14 -0.26 -9.58 -11.69
CA ALA A 14 -1.06 -8.36 -11.58
C ALA A 14 -1.27 -7.95 -10.10
N VAL A 15 -1.54 -8.92 -9.22
CA VAL A 15 -1.65 -8.69 -7.77
C VAL A 15 -0.32 -8.17 -7.20
N THR A 16 0.79 -8.76 -7.62
CA THR A 16 2.13 -8.33 -7.22
C THR A 16 2.41 -6.90 -7.71
N ALA A 17 2.03 -6.56 -8.94
CA ALA A 17 2.22 -5.22 -9.50
C ALA A 17 1.42 -4.15 -8.74
N VAL A 18 0.16 -4.44 -8.38
CA VAL A 18 -0.65 -3.53 -7.55
C VAL A 18 -0.04 -3.36 -6.16
N GLY A 19 0.42 -4.45 -5.53
CA GLY A 19 1.10 -4.39 -4.24
C GLY A 19 2.34 -3.50 -4.28
N ARG A 20 3.20 -3.67 -5.29
CA ARG A 20 4.38 -2.81 -5.49
C ARG A 20 4.00 -1.34 -5.68
N ARG A 21 3.00 -1.06 -6.52
CA ARG A 21 2.54 0.31 -6.75
C ARG A 21 2.01 0.97 -5.47
N ALA A 22 1.26 0.25 -4.65
CA ALA A 22 0.79 0.76 -3.37
C ALA A 22 1.95 1.10 -2.41
N TYR A 23 2.97 0.23 -2.35
CA TYR A 23 4.17 0.47 -1.57
C TYR A 23 4.95 1.70 -2.06
N ASP A 24 5.19 1.81 -3.37
CA ASP A 24 5.95 2.92 -3.95
C ASP A 24 5.27 4.27 -3.69
N ILE A 25 3.93 4.32 -3.82
CA ILE A 25 3.15 5.52 -3.50
C ILE A 25 3.29 5.86 -2.01
N ALA A 26 3.20 4.88 -1.10
CA ALA A 26 3.36 5.10 0.33
C ALA A 26 4.75 5.70 0.66
N GLN A 27 5.81 5.16 0.06
CA GLN A 27 7.17 5.66 0.25
C GLN A 27 7.34 7.09 -0.27
N GLN A 28 6.85 7.37 -1.49
CA GLN A 28 6.93 8.71 -2.08
C GLN A 28 6.21 9.75 -1.23
N LEU A 29 5.01 9.44 -0.76
CA LEU A 29 4.24 10.35 0.09
C LEU A 29 4.92 10.59 1.44
N LYS A 30 5.45 9.53 2.07
CA LYS A 30 6.19 9.65 3.34
C LYS A 30 7.43 10.53 3.19
N SER A 31 8.22 10.31 2.15
CA SER A 31 9.39 11.14 1.86
C SER A 31 9.02 12.59 1.57
N GLY A 32 7.98 12.83 0.76
CA GLY A 32 7.48 14.17 0.45
C GLY A 32 6.99 14.91 1.69
N SER A 33 6.28 14.23 2.59
CA SER A 33 5.79 14.84 3.83
C SER A 33 6.91 15.23 4.79
N ILE A 34 7.99 14.44 4.89
CA ILE A 34 9.13 14.81 5.73
C ILE A 34 9.81 16.08 5.21
N ALA A 35 9.90 16.24 3.89
CA ALA A 35 10.42 17.47 3.30
C ALA A 35 9.49 18.67 3.58
N LEU A 36 8.18 18.50 3.35
CA LEU A 36 7.21 19.55 3.59
C LEU A 36 7.12 19.97 5.06
N ASP A 37 7.22 19.01 5.99
CA ASP A 37 7.25 19.32 7.43
C ASP A 37 8.38 20.28 7.78
N ARG A 38 9.59 20.03 7.28
CA ARG A 38 10.74 20.91 7.54
C ARG A 38 10.48 22.34 7.06
N GLU A 39 9.85 22.49 5.89
CA GLU A 39 9.49 23.80 5.35
C GLU A 39 8.43 24.50 6.20
N VAL A 40 7.42 23.76 6.67
CA VAL A 40 6.37 24.28 7.54
C VAL A 40 6.91 24.67 8.92
N GLN A 41 7.79 23.87 9.51
CA GLN A 41 8.45 24.24 10.77
C GLN A 41 9.28 25.52 10.62
N ALA A 42 10.03 25.65 9.53
CA ALA A 42 10.80 26.87 9.24
C ALA A 42 9.90 28.10 9.03
N LEU A 43 8.72 27.92 8.41
CA LEU A 43 7.75 28.99 8.27
C LEU A 43 7.31 29.53 9.63
N PHE A 44 7.09 28.65 10.61
CA PHE A 44 6.68 29.04 11.96
C PHE A 44 7.74 29.79 12.75
N ASP A 45 9.01 29.80 12.33
CA ASP A 45 10.02 30.63 12.99
C ASP A 45 9.76 32.13 12.78
N THR A 46 9.22 32.49 11.62
CA THR A 46 8.99 33.89 11.22
C THR A 46 7.53 34.30 11.26
N TRP A 47 6.62 33.37 10.98
CA TRP A 47 5.18 33.63 10.95
C TRP A 47 4.55 33.36 12.32
N LYS A 48 4.02 34.41 12.95
CA LYS A 48 3.42 34.37 14.29
C LYS A 48 2.01 34.97 14.29
N GLY A 49 1.24 34.64 15.34
CA GLY A 49 -0.13 35.11 15.57
C GLY A 49 -1.17 34.03 15.33
N SER A 50 -2.43 34.35 15.60
CA SER A 50 -3.54 33.37 15.62
C SER A 50 -3.72 32.60 14.32
N ALA A 51 -3.44 33.22 13.17
CA ALA A 51 -3.48 32.54 11.88
C ALA A 51 -2.38 31.47 11.74
N ALA A 52 -1.18 31.74 12.25
CA ALA A 52 -0.09 30.77 12.27
C ALA A 52 -0.40 29.60 13.22
N ASP A 53 -1.06 29.87 14.35
CA ASP A 53 -1.48 28.84 15.30
C ASP A 53 -2.55 27.93 14.72
N ALA A 54 -3.58 28.50 14.08
CA ALA A 54 -4.62 27.72 13.38
C ALA A 54 -4.03 26.88 12.23
N TYR A 55 -3.06 27.42 11.49
CA TYR A 55 -2.37 26.67 10.45
C TYR A 55 -1.54 25.51 11.03
N ARG A 56 -0.90 25.69 12.19
CA ARG A 56 -0.14 24.63 12.88
C ARG A 56 -1.04 23.47 13.30
N GLU A 57 -2.18 23.77 13.92
CA GLU A 57 -3.17 22.76 14.29
C GLU A 57 -3.65 21.97 13.05
N GLY A 58 -4.02 22.67 11.98
CA GLY A 58 -4.44 22.02 10.74
C GLY A 58 -3.33 21.22 10.06
N TRP A 59 -2.07 21.64 10.19
CA TRP A 59 -0.90 20.92 9.70
C TRP A 59 -0.67 19.61 10.47
N ASP A 60 -0.75 19.66 11.80
CA ASP A 60 -0.59 18.49 12.66
C ASP A 60 -1.69 17.44 12.37
N ASP A 61 -2.94 17.89 12.24
CA ASP A 61 -4.09 17.03 11.86
C ASP A 61 -3.89 16.39 10.48
N MET A 62 -3.42 17.17 9.50
CA MET A 62 -3.15 16.68 8.15
C MET A 62 -2.03 15.63 8.18
N GLN A 63 -0.96 15.84 8.94
CA GLN A 63 0.12 14.85 9.06
C GLN A 63 -0.36 13.55 9.70
N ASP A 64 -1.13 13.63 10.79
CA ASP A 64 -1.67 12.44 11.45
C ASP A 64 -2.55 11.63 10.49
N GLY A 65 -3.45 12.30 9.76
CA GLY A 65 -4.27 11.66 8.73
C GLY A 65 -3.44 11.05 7.60
N ALA A 66 -2.39 11.74 7.15
CA ALA A 66 -1.55 11.27 6.07
C ALA A 66 -0.70 10.05 6.47
N MET A 67 -0.14 10.03 7.69
CA MET A 67 0.57 8.87 8.24
C MET A 67 -0.30 7.61 8.23
N LYS A 68 -1.56 7.73 8.70
CA LYS A 68 -2.53 6.63 8.66
C LYS A 68 -2.79 6.11 7.24
N ALA A 69 -2.88 7.02 6.27
CA ALA A 69 -3.10 6.63 4.88
C ALA A 69 -1.89 5.87 4.28
N TRP A 70 -0.66 6.28 4.59
CA TRP A 70 0.54 5.60 4.10
C TRP A 70 0.75 4.24 4.76
N ASP A 71 0.45 4.14 6.06
CA ASP A 71 0.48 2.85 6.76
C ASP A 71 -0.55 1.89 6.15
N ALA A 72 -1.77 2.36 5.83
CA ALA A 72 -2.77 1.55 5.14
C ALA A 72 -2.33 1.10 3.74
N LEU A 73 -1.65 1.96 2.98
CA LEU A 73 -1.08 1.58 1.68
C LEU A 73 0.04 0.54 1.82
N THR A 74 0.87 0.65 2.86
CA THR A 74 1.95 -0.30 3.15
C THR A 74 1.40 -1.66 3.60
N ASP A 75 0.34 -1.65 4.41
CA ASP A 75 -0.39 -2.86 4.82
C ASP A 75 -1.06 -3.54 3.62
N LEU A 76 -1.73 -2.77 2.76
CA LEU A 76 -2.31 -3.28 1.52
C LEU A 76 -1.25 -3.94 0.63
N ALA A 77 -0.10 -3.29 0.43
CA ALA A 77 1.01 -3.83 -0.34
C ALA A 77 1.50 -5.18 0.23
N SER A 78 1.65 -5.25 1.56
CA SER A 78 2.08 -6.44 2.27
C SER A 78 1.10 -7.59 2.09
N LYS A 79 -0.21 -7.33 2.27
CA LYS A 79 -1.28 -8.32 2.10
C LYS A 79 -1.33 -8.87 0.67
N LEU A 80 -1.26 -7.99 -0.33
CA LEU A 80 -1.25 -8.41 -1.74
C LEU A 80 -0.02 -9.26 -2.07
N GLY A 81 1.14 -8.93 -1.50
CA GLY A 81 2.35 -9.75 -1.62
C GLY A 81 2.19 -11.16 -1.04
N VAL A 82 1.58 -11.28 0.15
CA VAL A 82 1.28 -12.57 0.79
C VAL A 82 0.30 -13.38 -0.07
N SER A 83 -0.80 -12.78 -0.53
CA SER A 83 -1.79 -13.48 -1.38
C SER A 83 -1.18 -14.01 -2.67
N ALA A 84 -0.31 -13.23 -3.34
CA ALA A 84 0.37 -13.67 -4.55
C ALA A 84 1.33 -14.83 -4.30
N SER A 85 2.00 -14.87 -3.13
CA SER A 85 2.86 -16.00 -2.74
C SER A 85 2.04 -17.26 -2.48
N THR A 86 0.99 -17.16 -1.66
CA THR A 86 0.13 -18.31 -1.31
C THR A 86 -0.49 -18.95 -2.55
N LEU A 87 -0.91 -18.14 -3.52
CA LEU A 87 -1.49 -18.67 -4.77
C LEU A 87 -0.43 -19.43 -5.59
N ARG A 88 0.80 -18.92 -5.68
CA ARG A 88 1.91 -19.62 -6.35
C ARG A 88 2.27 -20.94 -5.67
N ASP A 89 2.25 -20.97 -4.34
CA ASP A 89 2.54 -22.18 -3.57
C ASP A 89 1.44 -23.25 -3.79
N GLN A 90 0.17 -22.84 -3.80
CA GLN A 90 -0.95 -23.74 -4.13
C GLN A 90 -0.88 -24.26 -5.56
N ASP A 91 -0.59 -23.40 -6.54
CA ASP A 91 -0.45 -23.80 -7.93
C ASP A 91 0.68 -24.82 -8.12
N THR A 92 1.84 -24.58 -7.50
CA THR A 92 2.98 -25.51 -7.52
C THR A 92 2.62 -26.85 -6.87
N SER A 93 1.94 -26.81 -5.72
CA SER A 93 1.47 -28.01 -5.00
C SER A 93 0.47 -28.82 -5.83
N ASN A 94 -0.42 -28.17 -6.57
CA ASN A 94 -1.42 -28.83 -7.41
C ASN A 94 -0.83 -29.37 -8.72
N ALA A 95 0.17 -28.69 -9.28
CA ALA A 95 0.84 -29.11 -10.51
C ALA A 95 1.78 -30.31 -10.31
N ALA A 96 2.41 -30.43 -9.13
CA ALA A 96 3.35 -31.51 -8.83
C ALA A 96 2.79 -32.93 -9.08
N PRO A 97 1.59 -33.30 -8.58
CA PRO A 97 0.98 -34.60 -8.85
C PRO A 97 0.61 -34.83 -10.32
N ILE A 98 0.19 -33.77 -11.03
CA ILE A 98 -0.19 -33.86 -12.45
C ILE A 98 1.04 -34.12 -13.32
N SER A 99 2.15 -33.43 -13.03
CA SER A 99 3.42 -33.61 -13.71
C SER A 99 3.97 -35.04 -13.52
N SER A 100 3.84 -35.61 -12.32
CA SER A 100 4.26 -37.00 -12.10
C SER A 100 3.44 -38.02 -12.91
N LEU A 101 2.14 -37.80 -13.10
CA LEU A 101 1.26 -38.70 -13.87
C LEU A 101 1.52 -38.67 -15.39
N GLN A 102 2.20 -37.65 -15.91
CA GLN A 102 2.60 -37.57 -17.32
C GLN A 102 3.95 -38.22 -17.62
N LEU A 103 4.72 -38.58 -16.59
CA LEU A 103 6.04 -39.20 -16.71
C LEU A 103 5.99 -40.74 -16.56
N ASP A 104 4.80 -41.29 -16.30
CA ASP A 104 4.49 -42.73 -16.27
C ASP A 104 3.80 -43.18 -17.57
#